data_AF-A0A0J6FXL7-F1
#
_entry.id   AF-A0A0J6FXL7-F1
#
_cell.length_a   1.000
_cell.length_b   1.000
_cell.length_c   1.000
_cell.angle_alpha   90.00
_cell.angle_beta   90.00
_cell.angle_gamma   90.00
#
_symmetry.space_group_name_H-M   'P 1'
#
loop_
_entity.id
_entity.type
_entity.pdbx_description
1 polymer ?
#
loop_
_entity_poly.entity_id
_entity_poly.type
_entity_poly.pdbx_seq_one_letter_code
_entity_poly.pdbx_strand_id
1 'polypeptide(L)'
;MKQFVASVSAGEIHELAFHTYWGSNFKTENETAISAKNCLHQGYGPAKPACQALMDHGAVEFSNTNAERVVTRLVPSNHWRKHVHLEQGALSLQYGTDSRGANITVSHEIDEEMGGMVLRLRAAGYYVAT
;
A
#
# COMPACT_ATOMS: atom_id res chain seq x y z
N MET A 1 0.64 -7.28 -5.41
CA MET A 1 1.16 -7.09 -4.02
C MET A 1 2.37 -7.95 -3.73
N LYS A 2 2.24 -9.28 -3.65
CA LYS A 2 3.39 -10.17 -3.34
C LYS A 2 4.56 -10.01 -4.32
N GLN A 3 4.28 -9.85 -5.62
CA GLN A 3 5.32 -9.63 -6.64
C GLN A 3 6.13 -8.35 -6.38
N PHE A 4 5.47 -7.22 -6.08
CA PHE A 4 6.13 -5.97 -5.72
C PHE A 4 7.03 -6.14 -4.50
N VAL A 5 6.50 -6.75 -3.44
CA VAL A 5 7.24 -6.96 -2.20
C VAL A 5 8.44 -7.89 -2.40
N ALA A 6 8.26 -8.96 -3.18
CA ALA A 6 9.31 -9.94 -3.45
C ALA A 6 10.40 -9.43 -4.41
N SER A 7 10.17 -8.35 -5.15
CA SER A 7 11.14 -7.83 -6.13
C SER A 7 12.15 -6.86 -5.54
N VAL A 8 11.97 -6.39 -4.30
CA VAL A 8 12.85 -5.39 -3.68
C VAL A 8 14.16 -6.05 -3.23
N SER A 9 15.28 -5.55 -3.73
CA SER A 9 16.61 -6.06 -3.39
C SER A 9 17.12 -5.48 -2.08
N ALA A 10 18.15 -6.10 -1.49
CA ALA A 10 18.78 -5.58 -0.29
C ALA A 10 19.35 -4.17 -0.53
N GLY A 11 19.04 -3.24 0.38
CA GLY A 11 19.43 -1.84 0.27
C GLY A 11 18.51 -0.99 -0.61
N GLU A 12 17.55 -1.60 -1.33
CA GLU A 12 16.54 -0.87 -2.09
C GLU A 12 15.32 -0.56 -1.23
N ILE A 13 14.73 0.61 -1.48
CA ILE A 13 13.46 1.02 -0.91
C ILE A 13 12.57 1.41 -2.06
N HIS A 14 11.40 0.77 -2.12
CA HIS A 14 10.36 1.13 -3.08
C HIS A 14 9.03 1.31 -2.38
N GLU A 15 8.20 2.17 -2.94
CA GLU A 15 6.89 2.50 -2.42
C GLU A 15 5.86 2.53 -3.54
N LEU A 16 4.65 2.10 -3.20
CA LEU A 16 3.46 2.50 -3.92
C LEU A 16 2.50 3.21 -2.96
N ALA A 17 1.81 4.22 -3.46
CA ALA A 17 0.82 4.99 -2.74
C ALA A 17 -0.49 4.96 -3.52
N PHE A 18 -1.58 4.57 -2.85
CA PHE A 18 -2.93 4.53 -3.41
C PHE A 18 -3.78 5.56 -2.71
N HIS A 19 -4.13 6.60 -3.45
CA HIS A 19 -4.88 7.76 -3.01
C HIS A 19 -6.34 7.55 -3.35
N THR A 20 -7.23 7.90 -2.43
CA THR A 20 -8.68 7.80 -2.58
C THR A 20 -9.34 9.02 -1.97
N TYR A 21 -10.30 9.60 -2.68
CA TYR A 21 -11.10 10.71 -2.17
C TYR A 21 -12.58 10.40 -2.34
N TRP A 22 -13.35 10.43 -1.25
CA TRP A 22 -14.80 10.27 -1.26
C TRP A 22 -15.50 11.62 -1.07
N GLY A 23 -16.50 11.91 -1.91
CA GLY A 23 -17.28 13.15 -1.86
C GLY A 23 -16.67 14.33 -2.61
N SER A 24 -15.53 14.16 -3.29
CA SER A 24 -14.92 15.17 -4.17
C SER A 24 -13.88 14.53 -5.11
N ASN A 25 -13.18 15.39 -5.85
CA ASN A 25 -11.94 15.06 -6.55
C ASN A 25 -10.70 15.43 -5.71
N PHE A 26 -9.51 15.04 -6.19
CA PHE A 26 -8.24 15.47 -5.59
C PHE A 26 -8.04 16.98 -5.73
N LYS A 27 -7.34 17.60 -4.76
CA LYS A 27 -7.07 19.06 -4.73
C LYS A 27 -6.29 19.56 -5.95
N THR A 28 -5.56 18.68 -6.63
CA THR A 28 -4.77 18.98 -7.82
C THR A 28 -5.60 18.99 -9.11
N GLU A 29 -6.82 18.50 -9.07
CA GLU A 29 -7.70 18.38 -10.22
C GLU A 29 -8.76 19.48 -10.21
N ASN A 30 -8.99 20.11 -11.37
CA ASN A 30 -10.00 21.16 -11.51
C ASN A 30 -11.39 20.61 -11.83
N GLU A 31 -11.50 19.33 -12.16
CA GLU A 31 -12.76 18.67 -12.50
C GLU A 31 -13.51 18.24 -11.25
N THR A 32 -14.83 18.44 -11.24
CA THR A 32 -15.68 17.95 -10.17
C THR A 32 -15.92 16.45 -10.31
N ALA A 33 -15.71 15.70 -9.22
CA ALA A 33 -16.02 14.28 -9.15
C ALA A 33 -16.71 13.95 -7.82
N ILE A 34 -17.50 12.87 -7.79
CA ILE A 34 -18.09 12.35 -6.55
C ILE A 34 -17.08 11.48 -5.79
N SER A 35 -16.11 10.92 -6.52
CA SER A 35 -15.04 10.11 -5.96
C SER A 35 -13.84 10.10 -6.89
N ALA A 36 -12.64 10.02 -6.33
CA ALA A 36 -11.40 9.88 -7.09
C ALA A 36 -10.50 8.79 -6.51
N LYS A 37 -9.71 8.17 -7.39
CA LYS A 37 -8.65 7.23 -7.02
C LYS A 37 -7.44 7.42 -7.91
N ASN A 38 -6.25 7.30 -7.34
CA ASN A 38 -4.99 7.36 -8.08
C ASN A 38 -3.97 6.42 -7.42
N CYS A 39 -3.09 5.82 -8.21
CA CYS A 39 -2.01 4.99 -7.68
C CYS A 39 -0.66 5.41 -8.23
N LEU A 40 0.23 5.83 -7.34
CA LEU A 40 1.58 6.24 -7.65
C LEU A 40 2.54 5.12 -7.29
N HIS A 41 3.41 4.75 -8.22
CA HIS A 41 4.43 3.72 -7.99
C HIS A 41 5.85 4.19 -8.36
N GLN A 42 6.06 5.50 -8.47
CA GLN A 42 7.35 6.15 -8.70
C GLN A 42 8.18 5.54 -9.84
N GLY A 43 7.52 5.06 -10.91
CA GLY A 43 8.20 4.41 -12.04
C GLY A 43 8.72 2.99 -11.77
N TYR A 44 8.58 2.45 -10.56
CA TYR A 44 9.02 1.09 -10.24
C TYR A 44 8.10 0.05 -10.91
N GLY A 45 8.57 -0.52 -12.02
CA GLY A 45 7.81 -1.46 -12.85
C GLY A 45 7.13 -2.61 -12.08
N PRO A 46 7.81 -3.28 -11.12
CA PRO A 46 7.20 -4.36 -10.34
C PRO A 46 6.00 -3.95 -9.47
N ALA A 47 5.84 -2.66 -9.17
CA ALA A 47 4.67 -2.15 -8.45
C ALA A 47 3.45 -1.92 -9.36
N LYS A 48 3.63 -1.83 -10.69
CA LYS A 48 2.55 -1.55 -11.65
C LYS A 48 1.37 -2.53 -11.54
N PRO A 49 1.55 -3.87 -11.47
CA PRO A 49 0.41 -4.78 -11.33
C PRO A 49 -0.32 -4.62 -9.99
N ALA A 50 0.38 -4.22 -8.93
CA ALA A 50 -0.23 -3.94 -7.64
C ALA A 50 -1.07 -2.66 -7.69
N CYS A 51 -0.54 -1.60 -8.32
CA CYS A 51 -1.29 -0.38 -8.54
C CYS A 51 -2.51 -0.59 -9.43
N GLN A 52 -2.38 -1.35 -10.52
CA GLN A 52 -3.52 -1.68 -11.38
C GLN A 52 -4.63 -2.39 -10.59
N ALA A 53 -4.28 -3.39 -9.77
CA ALA A 53 -5.28 -4.07 -8.94
C ALA A 53 -5.95 -3.16 -7.90
N LEU A 54 -5.23 -2.17 -7.35
CA LEU A 54 -5.79 -1.15 -6.45
C LEU A 54 -6.70 -0.19 -7.21
N MET A 55 -6.30 0.25 -8.40
CA MET A 55 -7.13 1.05 -9.28
C MET A 55 -8.41 0.32 -9.67
N ASP A 56 -8.37 -0.98 -9.96
CA ASP A 56 -9.55 -1.72 -10.41
C ASP A 56 -10.52 -2.08 -9.26
N HIS A 57 -9.98 -2.37 -8.07
CA HIS A 57 -10.75 -2.99 -6.98
C HIS A 57 -10.70 -2.27 -5.64
N GLY A 58 -9.98 -1.15 -5.56
CA GLY A 58 -9.85 -0.35 -4.35
C GLY A 58 -11.17 0.33 -3.98
N ALA A 59 -11.50 0.28 -2.69
CA ALA A 59 -12.63 1.00 -2.12
C ALA A 59 -12.26 2.49 -1.93
N VAL A 60 -13.19 3.39 -2.25
CA VAL A 60 -12.95 4.84 -2.09
C VAL A 60 -13.60 5.38 -0.83
N GLU A 61 -14.86 5.02 -0.56
CA GLU A 61 -15.60 5.46 0.64
C GLU A 61 -15.05 4.84 1.94
N PHE A 62 -14.79 3.52 1.92
CA PHE A 62 -14.23 2.77 3.04
C PHE A 62 -12.77 2.42 2.77
N SER A 63 -11.91 3.44 2.66
CA SER A 63 -10.53 3.31 2.17
C SER A 63 -9.62 2.46 3.08
N ASN A 64 -9.91 2.42 4.39
CA ASN A 64 -9.27 1.54 5.38
C ASN A 64 -9.29 0.07 4.97
N THR A 65 -10.39 -0.39 4.33
CA THR A 65 -10.52 -1.77 3.85
C THR A 65 -9.46 -2.15 2.81
N ASN A 66 -8.89 -1.16 2.10
CA ASN A 66 -7.77 -1.41 1.19
C ASN A 66 -6.54 -1.86 1.97
N ALA A 67 -6.19 -1.16 3.06
CA ALA A 67 -5.04 -1.48 3.90
C ALA A 67 -5.19 -2.86 4.52
N GLU A 68 -6.37 -3.19 5.04
CA GLU A 68 -6.67 -4.52 5.59
C GLU A 68 -6.52 -5.64 4.55
N ARG A 69 -6.99 -5.41 3.31
CA ARG A 69 -6.81 -6.34 2.20
C ARG A 69 -5.34 -6.50 1.83
N VAL A 70 -4.54 -5.43 1.88
CA VAL A 70 -3.09 -5.49 1.66
C VAL A 70 -2.42 -6.36 2.72
N VAL A 71 -2.64 -6.06 4.00
CA VAL A 71 -2.06 -6.82 5.11
C VAL A 71 -2.46 -8.30 5.02
N THR A 72 -3.75 -8.59 4.82
CA THR A 72 -4.29 -9.95 4.67
C THR A 72 -3.67 -10.74 3.51
N ARG A 73 -3.23 -10.05 2.45
CA ARG A 73 -2.55 -10.67 1.31
C ARG A 73 -1.07 -10.92 1.56
N LEU A 74 -0.44 -10.14 2.44
CA LEU A 74 1.00 -10.22 2.74
C LEU A 74 1.31 -11.17 3.91
N VAL A 75 0.43 -11.23 4.91
CA VAL A 75 0.59 -12.11 6.07
C VAL A 75 0.23 -13.56 5.69
N PRO A 76 1.03 -14.57 6.11
CA PRO A 76 0.68 -15.99 5.99
C PRO A 76 -0.69 -16.31 6.61
N SER A 77 -1.38 -17.30 6.05
CA SER A 77 -2.82 -17.56 6.20
C SER A 77 -3.34 -17.94 7.60
N ASN A 78 -2.50 -17.97 8.63
CA ASN A 78 -2.76 -18.69 9.86
C ASN A 78 -3.14 -17.86 11.10
N HIS A 79 -2.95 -16.52 11.16
CA HIS A 79 -3.20 -15.82 12.44
C HIS A 79 -3.96 -14.48 12.38
N TRP A 80 -3.96 -13.74 11.26
CA TRP A 80 -4.38 -12.32 11.29
C TRP A 80 -5.50 -11.92 10.33
N ARG A 81 -5.96 -12.82 9.44
CA ARG A 81 -6.89 -12.50 8.35
C ARG A 81 -8.24 -11.89 8.78
N LYS A 82 -8.66 -12.06 10.03
CA LYS A 82 -9.98 -11.63 10.52
C LYS A 82 -9.94 -10.57 11.64
N HIS A 83 -8.73 -10.13 12.04
CA HIS A 83 -8.58 -9.30 13.25
C HIS A 83 -7.63 -8.11 13.08
N VAL A 84 -7.12 -7.84 11.87
CA VAL A 84 -6.41 -6.58 11.60
C VAL A 84 -7.41 -5.56 11.12
N HIS A 85 -7.59 -4.53 11.94
CA HIS A 85 -8.35 -3.33 11.60
C HIS A 85 -7.38 -2.16 11.67
N LEU A 86 -7.17 -1.48 10.53
CA LEU A 86 -6.27 -0.35 10.44
C LEU A 86 -7.05 0.86 9.92
N GLU A 87 -7.70 1.56 10.84
CA GLU A 87 -8.40 2.80 10.55
C GLU A 87 -7.43 3.90 10.13
N GLN A 88 -6.41 4.15 10.96
CA GLN A 88 -5.29 5.04 10.65
C GLN A 88 -4.02 4.53 11.33
N GLY A 89 -2.86 4.86 10.76
CA GLY A 89 -1.55 4.53 11.30
C GLY A 89 -0.76 3.60 10.39
N ALA A 90 0.23 2.92 10.96
CA ALA A 90 1.15 2.06 10.21
C ALA A 90 1.36 0.71 10.90
N LEU A 91 1.49 -0.34 10.09
CA LEU A 91 1.87 -1.69 10.51
C LEU A 91 3.12 -2.11 9.73
N SER A 92 4.11 -2.63 10.45
CA SER A 92 5.31 -3.22 9.83
C SER A 92 5.32 -4.75 9.97
N LEU A 93 5.68 -5.44 8.89
CA LEU A 93 5.80 -6.89 8.83
C LEU A 93 7.01 -7.29 7.99
N GLN A 94 7.61 -8.43 8.32
CA GLN A 94 8.71 -8.99 7.52
C GLN A 94 8.16 -9.91 6.43
N TYR A 95 8.78 -9.87 5.25
CA TYR A 95 8.49 -10.76 4.14
C TYR A 95 9.79 -11.36 3.61
N GLY A 96 9.93 -12.69 3.65
CA GLY A 96 11.13 -13.40 3.23
C GLY A 96 11.62 -14.36 4.31
N THR A 97 12.95 -14.49 4.41
CA THR A 97 13.65 -15.28 5.45
C THR A 97 14.36 -14.35 6.43
N ASP A 98 14.88 -14.94 7.51
CA ASP A 98 15.66 -14.21 8.52
C ASP A 98 16.94 -13.58 7.93
N SER A 99 17.53 -14.21 6.90
CA SER A 99 18.76 -13.75 6.25
C SER A 99 18.54 -12.84 5.04
N ARG A 100 17.36 -12.89 4.40
CA ARG A 100 17.04 -12.10 3.21
C ARG A 100 15.54 -11.86 3.09
N GLY A 101 15.15 -10.61 2.89
CA GLY A 101 13.75 -10.27 2.71
C GLY A 101 13.53 -8.79 2.55
N ALA A 102 12.33 -8.35 2.90
CA ALA A 102 11.99 -6.95 2.98
C ALA A 102 11.14 -6.67 4.23
N ASN A 103 11.43 -5.54 4.88
CA ASN A 103 10.57 -4.97 5.91
C ASN A 103 9.50 -4.13 5.21
N ILE A 104 8.24 -4.52 5.40
CA ILE A 104 7.09 -3.98 4.70
C ILE A 104 6.29 -3.14 5.68
N THR A 105 6.13 -1.87 5.37
CA THR A 105 5.27 -0.96 6.12
C THR A 105 4.02 -0.68 5.30
N VAL A 106 2.87 -1.01 5.86
CA VAL A 106 1.55 -0.63 5.34
C VAL A 106 1.06 0.52 6.21
N SER A 107 0.84 1.71 5.63
CA SER A 107 0.19 2.81 6.34
C SER A 107 -1.11 3.22 5.67
N HIS A 108 -2.03 3.74 6.47
CA HIS A 108 -3.27 4.34 6.03
C HIS A 108 -3.49 5.63 6.82
N GLU A 109 -3.63 6.74 6.14
CA GLU A 109 -3.70 8.06 6.77
C GLU A 109 -4.42 9.06 5.87
N ILE A 110 -4.73 10.23 6.43
CA ILE A 110 -5.26 11.35 5.66
C ILE A 110 -4.16 11.88 4.73
N ASP A 111 -4.50 12.12 3.47
CA ASP A 111 -3.62 12.80 2.54
C ASP A 111 -3.88 14.29 2.58
N GLU A 112 -3.06 15.04 3.32
CA GLU A 112 -3.24 16.49 3.44
C GLU A 112 -2.91 17.23 2.13
N GLU A 113 -2.00 16.69 1.32
CA GLU A 113 -1.51 17.31 0.09
C GLU A 113 -2.51 17.14 -1.06
N MET A 114 -2.90 15.90 -1.36
CA MET A 114 -3.87 15.60 -2.42
C MET A 114 -5.32 15.70 -1.93
N GLY A 115 -5.54 15.65 -0.62
CA GLY A 115 -6.86 15.49 0.00
C GLY A 115 -7.29 14.01 0.05
N GLY A 116 -8.20 13.70 0.98
CA GLY A 116 -8.77 12.36 1.12
C GLY A 116 -7.90 11.45 1.96
N MET A 117 -7.76 10.20 1.53
CA MET A 117 -7.03 9.15 2.23
C MET A 117 -5.95 8.57 1.34
N VAL A 118 -4.86 8.11 1.94
CA VAL A 118 -3.77 7.44 1.25
C VAL A 118 -3.39 6.16 1.97
N LEU A 119 -3.32 5.07 1.20
CA LEU A 119 -2.70 3.82 1.57
C LEU A 119 -1.28 3.79 1.02
N ARG A 120 -0.25 3.71 1.86
CA ARG A 120 1.13 3.50 1.42
C ARG A 120 1.58 2.09 1.72
N LEU A 121 2.26 1.48 0.75
CA LEU A 121 2.96 0.22 0.92
C LEU A 121 4.43 0.45 0.58
N ARG A 122 5.24 0.55 1.62
CA ARG A 122 6.69 0.76 1.52
C ARG A 122 7.42 -0.55 1.82
N ALA A 123 8.30 -0.95 0.93
CA ALA A 123 9.11 -2.15 1.06
C ALA A 123 10.59 -1.76 1.09
N ALA A 124 11.27 -2.11 2.18
CA ALA A 124 12.71 -1.88 2.38
C ALA A 124 13.43 -3.23 2.42
N GLY A 125 14.21 -3.55 1.39
CA GLY A 125 14.91 -4.83 1.27
C GLY A 125 16.12 -4.90 2.19
N TYR A 126 16.31 -6.06 2.82
CA TYR A 126 17.44 -6.34 3.71
C TYR A 126 18.16 -7.63 3.36
N TYR A 127 19.42 -7.68 3.77
CA TYR A 127 20.24 -8.87 3.85
C TYR A 127 21.00 -8.84 5.18
N VAL A 128 20.99 -9.95 5.90
CA VAL A 128 21.79 -10.11 7.13
C VAL A 128 23.03 -10.91 6.74
N ALA A 129 24.20 -10.26 6.77
CA ALA A 129 25.47 -10.95 6.63
C ALA A 129 25.72 -11.76 7.91
N THR A 130 25.65 -13.08 7.80
CA THR A 130 26.07 -14.03 8.83
C THR A 130 27.58 -14.20 8.85
#